data_AF-A0A7C7SSA9-F1
#
_entry.id   AF-A0A7C7SSA9-F1
#
_cell.length_a   1.000
_cell.length_b   1.000
_cell.length_c   1.000
_cell.angle_alpha   90.00
_cell.angle_beta   90.00
_cell.angle_gamma   90.00
#
_symmetry.space_group_name_H-M   'P 1'
#
loop_
_entity.id
_entity.type
_entity.pdbx_description
1 polymer ?
#
loop_
_entity_poly.entity_id
_entity_poly.type
_entity_poly.pdbx_seq_one_letter_code
_entity_poly.pdbx_strand_id
1 'polypeptide(L)'
;MSNEPNQVTNGEHGNTLREEDLKNFYGTEQWFRHSLFRRYLYTEGVQYVAEHGGAYWLLDKIFGCHEMHAKLQGEDFCSWELVRDEDGDGATLSCTDGNYNPLYSEKIDYTDFPLKEIKFFCVNNVLLLPSEY
;
A
#
# COMPACT_ATOMS: atom_id res chain seq x y z
N MET A 1 13.88 20.51 -41.24
CA MET A 1 13.36 19.14 -41.00
C MET A 1 13.12 19.00 -39.50
N SER A 2 11.87 18.85 -39.10
CA SER A 2 11.45 18.63 -37.71
C SER A 2 11.91 17.24 -37.27
N ASN A 3 12.61 17.15 -36.13
CA ASN A 3 12.85 15.88 -35.47
C ASN A 3 11.69 15.63 -34.51
N GLU A 4 10.74 14.80 -34.92
CA GLU A 4 9.75 14.17 -34.05
C GLU A 4 10.48 13.27 -33.02
N PRO A 5 10.21 13.43 -31.71
CA PRO A 5 10.59 12.42 -30.76
C PRO A 5 9.68 11.20 -30.93
N ASN A 6 10.29 10.06 -31.26
CA ASN A 6 9.69 8.73 -31.30
C ASN A 6 8.82 8.51 -30.05
N GLN A 7 7.51 8.58 -30.24
CA GLN A 7 6.52 8.10 -29.28
C GLN A 7 6.58 6.57 -29.35
N VAL A 8 7.33 5.96 -28.42
CA VAL A 8 7.27 4.53 -28.20
C VAL A 8 5.96 4.21 -27.49
N THR A 9 4.93 3.86 -28.27
CA THR A 9 3.72 3.22 -27.79
C THR A 9 4.00 1.74 -27.55
N ASN A 10 4.37 1.36 -26.32
CA ASN A 10 4.30 -0.04 -25.88
C ASN A 10 3.34 -0.10 -24.69
N GLY A 11 2.15 -0.67 -24.94
CA GLY A 11 1.25 -1.11 -23.89
C GLY A 11 1.86 -2.33 -23.21
N GLU A 12 2.48 -2.11 -22.06
CA GLU A 12 2.72 -3.13 -21.06
C GLU A 12 1.94 -2.70 -19.83
N HIS A 13 0.86 -3.40 -19.47
CA HIS A 13 0.27 -3.32 -18.13
C HIS A 13 1.20 -4.04 -17.13
N GLY A 14 2.49 -3.72 -17.17
CA GLY A 14 3.46 -4.16 -16.20
C GLY A 14 3.48 -3.13 -15.10
N ASN A 15 3.11 -3.53 -13.88
CA ASN A 15 3.19 -2.70 -12.70
C ASN A 15 4.50 -1.88 -12.68
N THR A 16 4.39 -0.55 -12.84
CA THR A 16 5.55 0.37 -12.92
C THR A 16 6.03 0.82 -11.54
N LEU A 17 5.42 0.30 -10.48
CA LEU A 17 5.76 0.64 -9.09
C LEU A 17 7.21 0.26 -8.77
N ARG A 18 8.00 1.23 -8.30
CA ARG A 18 9.36 1.01 -7.79
C ARG A 18 9.48 1.52 -6.36
N GLU A 19 10.30 0.86 -5.57
CA GLU A 19 10.60 1.28 -4.19
C GLU A 19 11.24 2.68 -4.13
N GLU A 20 11.93 3.08 -5.20
CA GLU A 20 12.57 4.40 -5.33
C GLU A 20 11.52 5.51 -5.47
N ASP A 21 10.44 5.28 -6.22
CA ASP A 21 9.32 6.21 -6.33
C ASP A 21 8.71 6.49 -4.96
N LEU A 22 8.56 5.45 -4.12
CA LEU A 22 8.01 5.56 -2.76
C LEU A 22 8.80 6.49 -1.85
N LYS A 23 10.13 6.56 -2.03
CA LYS A 23 11.02 7.43 -1.26
C LYS A 23 10.95 8.89 -1.70
N ASN A 24 10.40 9.17 -2.88
CA ASN A 24 10.23 10.53 -3.40
C ASN A 24 8.93 11.19 -2.91
N PHE A 25 8.05 10.47 -2.21
CA PHE A 25 6.92 11.07 -1.53
C PHE A 25 7.37 11.64 -0.18
N TYR A 26 7.43 12.96 -0.10
CA TYR A 26 7.76 13.71 1.11
C TYR A 26 6.64 14.68 1.46
N GLY A 27 6.05 14.51 2.64
CA GLY A 27 4.96 15.35 3.11
C GLY A 27 3.65 15.11 2.34
N THR A 28 2.68 14.49 2.99
CA THR A 28 1.35 14.35 2.39
C THR A 28 0.64 15.71 2.36
N GLU A 29 0.45 16.26 1.16
CA GLU A 29 -0.37 17.46 0.95
C GLU A 29 -1.83 17.11 0.63
N GLN A 30 -2.10 15.88 0.14
CA GLN A 30 -3.43 15.42 -0.24
C GLN A 30 -3.81 14.11 0.44
N TRP A 31 -5.01 14.10 1.03
CA TRP A 31 -5.64 12.90 1.56
C TRP A 31 -6.81 12.49 0.68
N PHE A 32 -6.81 11.22 0.30
CA PHE A 32 -7.85 10.59 -0.48
C PHE A 32 -8.74 9.77 0.45
N ARG A 33 -10.05 9.76 0.15
CA ARG A 33 -11.02 8.96 0.89
C ARG A 33 -11.27 7.66 0.18
N HIS A 34 -11.25 6.57 0.94
CA HIS A 34 -11.67 5.28 0.40
C HIS A 34 -13.17 5.31 0.09
N SER A 35 -13.56 4.89 -1.11
CA SER A 35 -14.95 4.98 -1.57
C SER A 35 -15.88 4.07 -0.77
N LEU A 36 -15.40 2.88 -0.39
CA LEU A 36 -16.15 1.89 0.41
C LEU A 36 -16.08 2.21 1.91
N PHE A 37 -14.93 2.66 2.39
CA PHE A 37 -14.66 2.91 3.80
C PHE A 37 -14.42 4.39 4.04
N ARG A 38 -15.48 5.20 3.96
CA ARG A 38 -15.39 6.68 4.01
C ARG A 38 -14.76 7.26 5.28
N ARG A 39 -14.66 6.45 6.35
CA ARG A 39 -13.99 6.80 7.61
C ARG A 39 -12.47 6.79 7.47
N TYR A 40 -11.94 6.05 6.51
CA TYR A 40 -10.52 5.90 6.29
C TYR A 40 -10.02 6.80 5.17
N LEU A 41 -8.85 7.36 5.42
CA LEU A 41 -8.11 8.21 4.50
C LEU A 41 -6.84 7.48 4.08
N TYR A 42 -6.30 7.83 2.93
CA TYR A 42 -4.97 7.43 2.52
C TYR A 42 -4.25 8.56 1.81
N THR A 43 -2.93 8.49 1.77
CA THR A 43 -2.08 9.51 1.17
C THR A 43 -1.90 9.28 -0.32
N GLU A 44 -1.38 10.30 -0.99
CA GLU A 44 -1.06 10.25 -2.42
C GLU A 44 -0.05 9.13 -2.73
N GLY A 45 0.94 8.89 -1.85
CA GLY A 45 1.88 7.78 -1.99
C GLY A 45 1.21 6.40 -1.92
N VAL A 46 0.25 6.22 -1.02
CA VAL A 46 -0.54 4.98 -0.94
C VAL A 46 -1.44 4.80 -2.15
N GLN A 47 -2.02 5.88 -2.68
CA GLN A 47 -2.76 5.83 -3.93
C GLN A 47 -1.86 5.40 -5.09
N TYR A 48 -0.66 5.97 -5.18
CA TYR A 48 0.31 5.66 -6.22
C TYR A 48 0.65 4.17 -6.20
N VAL A 49 0.87 3.59 -5.02
CA VAL A 49 1.07 2.15 -4.86
C VAL A 49 -0.12 1.33 -5.36
N ALA A 50 -1.34 1.74 -4.99
CA ALA A 50 -2.54 1.03 -5.40
C ALA A 50 -2.74 1.07 -6.92
N GLU A 51 -2.51 2.23 -7.53
CA GLU A 51 -2.71 2.49 -8.95
C GLU A 51 -1.60 1.87 -9.82
N HIS A 52 -0.33 2.04 -9.43
CA HIS A 52 0.84 1.59 -10.21
C HIS A 52 1.28 0.17 -9.87
N GLY A 53 0.89 -0.33 -8.69
CA GLY A 53 1.14 -1.70 -8.25
C GLY A 53 -0.09 -2.61 -8.27
N GLY A 54 -1.23 -2.14 -8.79
CA GLY A 54 -2.47 -2.93 -8.86
C GLY A 54 -2.99 -3.38 -7.49
N ALA A 55 -2.64 -2.66 -6.41
CA ALA A 55 -2.79 -3.10 -5.03
C ALA A 55 -4.05 -2.58 -4.34
N TYR A 56 -5.10 -2.21 -5.09
CA TYR A 56 -6.38 -1.79 -4.47
C TYR A 56 -6.97 -2.85 -3.54
N TRP A 57 -6.79 -4.12 -3.88
CA TRP A 57 -7.21 -5.25 -3.02
C TRP A 57 -6.52 -5.22 -1.64
N LEU A 58 -5.30 -4.69 -1.56
CA LEU A 58 -4.54 -4.56 -0.32
C LEU A 58 -5.12 -3.46 0.57
N LEU A 59 -5.48 -2.31 -0.02
CA LEU A 59 -6.16 -1.23 0.69
C LEU A 59 -7.51 -1.70 1.23
N ASP A 60 -8.32 -2.36 0.40
CA ASP A 60 -9.60 -2.95 0.82
C ASP A 60 -9.42 -3.94 1.97
N LYS A 61 -8.38 -4.79 1.92
CA LYS A 61 -8.07 -5.75 2.98
C LYS A 61 -7.63 -5.05 4.28
N ILE A 62 -6.77 -4.04 4.21
CA ILE A 62 -6.32 -3.26 5.38
C ILE A 62 -7.51 -2.56 6.04
N PHE A 63 -8.30 -1.82 5.27
CA PHE A 63 -9.46 -1.08 5.80
C PHE A 63 -10.56 -2.03 6.30
N GLY A 64 -10.82 -3.12 5.58
CA GLY A 64 -11.73 -4.17 6.02
C GLY A 64 -11.29 -4.79 7.35
N CYS A 65 -9.98 -5.01 7.54
CA CYS A 65 -9.45 -5.53 8.80
C CYS A 65 -9.66 -4.52 9.94
N HIS A 66 -9.41 -3.24 9.69
CA HIS A 66 -9.69 -2.15 10.63
C HIS A 66 -11.18 -2.03 11.00
N GLU A 67 -12.10 -2.31 10.09
CA GLU A 67 -13.55 -2.35 10.41
C GLU A 67 -13.96 -3.63 11.16
N MET A 68 -13.39 -4.78 10.81
CA MET A 68 -13.74 -6.07 11.42
C MET A 68 -13.10 -6.28 12.80
N HIS A 69 -11.91 -5.74 13.04
CA HIS A 69 -11.16 -5.96 14.27
C HIS A 69 -11.11 -4.69 15.12
N ALA A 70 -11.93 -4.66 16.16
CA ALA A 70 -11.96 -3.57 17.13
C ALA A 70 -10.59 -3.30 17.80
N LYS A 71 -9.68 -4.29 17.83
CA LYS A 71 -8.30 -4.09 18.29
C LYS A 71 -7.58 -3.03 17.46
N LEU A 72 -7.71 -3.06 16.14
CA LEU A 72 -7.11 -2.08 15.24
C LEU A 72 -7.76 -0.70 15.34
N GLN A 73 -9.05 -0.63 15.70
CA GLN A 73 -9.74 0.65 15.93
C GLN A 73 -9.32 1.35 17.21
N GLY A 74 -8.79 0.60 18.18
CA GLY A 74 -8.34 1.12 19.47
C GLY A 74 -6.92 1.69 19.44
N GLU A 75 -6.10 1.25 18.48
CA GLU A 75 -4.71 1.69 18.39
C GLU A 75 -4.60 2.99 17.59
N ASP A 76 -3.92 3.98 18.16
CA ASP A 76 -3.62 5.24 17.49
C ASP A 76 -2.68 5.04 16.29
N PHE A 77 -1.86 3.98 16.30
CA PHE A 77 -0.87 3.65 15.29
C PHE A 77 -0.82 2.15 14.99
N CYS A 78 -0.91 1.78 13.72
CA CYS A 78 -0.72 0.40 13.25
C CYS A 78 0.26 0.38 12.08
N SER A 79 1.22 -0.53 12.09
CA SER A 79 2.12 -0.78 10.96
C SER A 79 1.73 -2.04 10.22
N TRP A 80 1.38 -1.89 8.95
CA TRP A 80 1.11 -2.95 8.00
C TRP A 80 2.34 -3.23 7.15
N GLU A 81 2.68 -4.50 6.99
CA GLU A 81 3.80 -4.96 6.18
C GLU A 81 3.32 -6.12 5.30
N LEU A 82 3.50 -6.00 4.00
CA LEU A 82 3.26 -7.06 3.04
C LEU A 82 4.63 -7.53 2.53
N VAL A 83 4.94 -8.81 2.72
CA VAL A 83 6.20 -9.42 2.26
C VAL A 83 5.87 -10.54 1.27
N ARG A 84 6.28 -10.41 0.01
CA ARG A 84 6.17 -11.49 -0.98
C ARG A 84 7.08 -12.64 -0.63
N ASP A 85 6.63 -13.83 -0.99
CA ASP A 85 7.46 -15.03 -0.94
C ASP A 85 8.56 -14.95 -2.00
N GLU A 86 9.79 -15.37 -1.67
CA GLU A 86 10.92 -15.31 -2.61
C GLU A 86 10.80 -16.35 -3.74
N ASP A 87 10.15 -17.48 -3.48
CA ASP A 87 10.10 -18.62 -4.40
C ASP A 87 8.69 -18.81 -5.02
N GLY A 88 7.70 -18.03 -4.56
CA GLY A 88 6.31 -18.17 -4.98
C GLY A 88 5.61 -16.87 -5.36
N ASP A 89 4.36 -17.02 -5.79
CA ASP A 89 3.45 -15.90 -6.02
C ASP A 89 2.67 -15.50 -4.76
N GLY A 90 2.98 -16.10 -3.62
CA GLY A 90 2.35 -15.75 -2.35
C GLY A 90 2.93 -14.49 -1.71
N ALA A 91 2.23 -13.98 -0.70
CA ALA A 91 2.75 -12.96 0.20
C ALA A 91 2.24 -13.19 1.62
N THR A 92 2.85 -12.53 2.59
CA THR A 92 2.43 -12.51 3.98
C THR A 92 2.09 -11.09 4.36
N LEU A 93 0.83 -10.84 4.70
CA LEU A 93 0.36 -9.57 5.21
C LEU A 93 0.35 -9.61 6.74
N SER A 94 1.11 -8.74 7.35
CA SER A 94 1.27 -8.63 8.79
C SER A 94 0.88 -7.24 9.26
N CYS A 95 0.21 -7.13 10.39
CA CYS A 95 -0.06 -5.87 11.07
C CYS A 95 0.50 -5.93 12.49
N THR A 96 1.13 -4.83 12.91
CA THR A 96 1.64 -4.65 14.27
C THR A 96 1.15 -3.33 14.85
N ASP A 97 1.10 -3.21 16.18
CA ASP A 97 0.78 -1.97 16.90
C ASP A 97 1.94 -0.93 16.88
N GLY A 98 2.96 -1.12 16.04
CA GLY A 98 4.20 -0.33 16.10
C GLY A 98 5.10 -0.63 17.30
N ASN A 99 4.62 -1.34 18.32
CA ASN A 99 5.41 -1.79 19.46
C ASN A 99 5.82 -3.28 19.36
N TYR A 100 6.11 -3.77 18.15
CA TYR A 100 6.45 -5.17 17.82
C TYR A 100 5.40 -6.22 18.23
N ASN A 101 4.20 -5.80 18.64
CA ASN A 101 3.10 -6.71 18.94
C ASN A 101 2.34 -7.03 17.65
N PRO A 102 2.34 -8.29 17.16
CA PRO A 102 1.54 -8.66 16.00
C PRO A 102 0.05 -8.63 16.36
N LEU A 103 -0.69 -7.73 15.70
CA LEU A 103 -2.14 -7.60 15.83
C LEU A 103 -2.86 -8.53 14.86
N TYR A 104 -2.31 -8.69 13.67
CA TYR A 104 -2.87 -9.50 12.59
C TYR A 104 -1.73 -10.08 11.75
N SER A 105 -1.92 -11.30 11.25
CA SER A 105 -1.02 -11.91 10.27
C SER A 105 -1.81 -12.88 9.43
N GLU A 106 -1.68 -12.75 8.13
CA GLU A 106 -2.37 -13.58 7.16
C GLU A 106 -1.44 -13.90 6.00
N LYS A 107 -1.41 -15.17 5.62
CA LYS A 107 -0.72 -15.62 4.41
C LYS A 107 -1.68 -15.52 3.23
N ILE A 108 -1.21 -14.87 2.18
CA ILE A 108 -1.85 -14.71 0.88
C ILE A 108 -1.22 -15.74 -0.06
N ASP A 109 -2.02 -16.69 -0.55
CA ASP A 109 -1.54 -17.75 -1.45
C ASP A 109 -1.09 -17.21 -2.81
N TYR A 110 -1.68 -16.13 -3.29
CA TYR A 110 -1.37 -15.51 -4.58
C TYR A 110 -1.56 -13.99 -4.55
N THR A 111 -0.57 -13.26 -5.03
CA THR A 111 -0.61 -11.81 -5.23
C THR A 111 0.14 -11.41 -6.50
N ASP A 112 -0.42 -10.47 -7.24
CA ASP A 112 0.22 -9.85 -8.41
C ASP A 112 1.08 -8.63 -8.02
N PHE A 113 1.33 -8.43 -6.72
CA PHE A 113 2.05 -7.26 -6.24
C PHE A 113 3.51 -7.25 -6.77
N PRO A 114 3.97 -6.13 -7.33
CA PRO A 114 5.27 -6.07 -8.03
C PRO A 114 6.48 -5.97 -7.10
N LEU A 115 6.31 -5.46 -5.88
CA LEU A 115 7.42 -5.28 -4.95
C LEU A 115 7.61 -6.52 -4.07
N LYS A 116 8.84 -6.74 -3.62
CA LYS A 116 9.19 -7.80 -2.68
C LYS A 116 8.60 -7.54 -1.30
N GLU A 117 8.64 -6.31 -0.84
CA GLU A 117 8.01 -5.91 0.40
C GLU A 117 7.43 -4.49 0.27
N ILE A 118 6.39 -4.21 1.05
CA ILE A 118 5.89 -2.87 1.23
C ILE A 118 5.36 -2.67 2.64
N LYS A 119 5.54 -1.45 3.15
CA LYS A 119 5.08 -1.04 4.48
C LYS A 119 4.11 0.12 4.36
N PHE A 120 3.12 0.11 5.24
CA PHE A 120 2.17 1.20 5.43
C PHE A 120 1.98 1.46 6.91
N PHE A 121 1.83 2.72 7.27
CA PHE A 121 1.44 3.13 8.61
C PHE A 121 0.01 3.64 8.58
N CYS A 122 -0.83 3.09 9.44
CA CYS A 122 -2.18 3.57 9.66
C CYS A 122 -2.20 4.34 10.98
N VAL A 123 -2.45 5.65 10.92
CA VAL A 123 -2.46 6.54 12.08
C VAL A 123 -3.76 7.33 12.06
N ASN A 124 -4.54 7.30 13.14
CA ASN A 124 -5.82 8.01 13.22
C ASN A 124 -6.79 7.74 12.03
N ASN A 125 -6.87 6.50 11.55
CA ASN A 125 -7.63 6.10 10.35
C ASN A 125 -7.09 6.64 9.02
N VAL A 126 -5.84 7.13 8.99
CA VAL A 126 -5.14 7.58 7.78
C VAL A 126 -4.05 6.57 7.45
N LEU A 127 -4.08 5.98 6.26
CA LEU A 127 -3.04 5.07 5.76
C LEU A 127 -2.01 5.85 4.94
N LEU A 128 -0.75 5.81 5.36
CA LEU A 128 0.35 6.53 4.73
C LEU A 128 1.56 5.62 4.53
N LEU A 129 2.48 6.05 3.67
CA LEU A 129 3.76 5.38 3.52
C LEU A 129 4.69 5.73 4.69
N PRO A 130 5.64 4.84 5.04
CA PRO A 130 6.66 5.12 6.05
C PRO A 130 7.56 6.31 5.69
N SER A 131 7.65 6.67 4.41
CA SER A 131 8.38 7.85 3.95
C SER A 131 7.61 9.17 4.16
N GLU A 132 6.30 9.11 4.41
CA GLU A 132 5.43 10.27 4.60
C GLU A 132 5.13 10.58 6.09
N TYR A 133 5.52 9.68 7.01
CA TYR A 133 5.42 9.86 8.47
C TYR A 133 6.67 10.56 9.03
#